data_AF-A0A5E5BW10-F1
#
_entry.id   AF-A0A5E5BW10-F1
#
_cell.length_a   1.000
_cell.length_b   1.000
_cell.length_c   1.000
_cell.angle_alpha   90.00
_cell.angle_beta   90.00
_cell.angle_gamma   90.00
#
_symmetry.space_group_name_H-M   'P 1'
#
loop_
_entity.id
_entity.type
_entity.pdbx_description
1 polymer ?
#
loop_
_entity_poly.entity_id
_entity_poly.type
_entity_poly.pdbx_seq_one_letter_code
_entity_poly.pdbx_strand_id
1 'polypeptide(L)'
;MSTVGIEDSRVRAIHVISAVTSPARRFKELGDKTEVSAATWRSFWNRDGAIPSGAMLEGLAREWPQYAFWLVTGITDWEAGHVAPPTVDSLPERELQESPATTAYFVHRLKATNPKPLSAATRAFVESLEGLRYFALEKEATDALGGPAALAKLRDELIEHGILQKTVDKPLKLESLWTDEPVADPVIERAIEALLHERQQRSEKQLESLQLQRAEELASRRTDRQ
;
A
#
# COMPACT_ATOMS: atom_id res chain seq x y z
N MET A 1 22.01 20.37 23.33
CA MET A 1 20.67 20.80 22.88
C MET A 1 20.47 20.27 21.47
N SER A 2 19.78 19.14 21.35
CA SER A 2 19.54 18.46 20.08
C SER A 2 18.53 19.28 19.29
N THR A 3 19.02 20.07 18.34
CA THR A 3 18.19 20.56 17.25
C THR A 3 17.58 19.34 16.58
N VAL A 4 16.25 19.25 16.54
CA VAL A 4 15.51 18.34 15.66
C VAL A 4 16.00 18.64 14.24
N GLY A 5 17.01 17.89 13.82
CA GLY A 5 17.83 18.20 12.66
C GLY A 5 17.06 17.82 11.41
N ILE A 6 16.64 18.82 10.65
CA ILE A 6 16.16 18.63 9.28
C ILE A 6 17.37 18.09 8.50
N GLU A 7 17.47 16.77 8.39
CA GLU A 7 18.52 16.10 7.61
C GLU A 7 18.57 16.72 6.21
N ASP A 8 19.75 16.92 5.64
CA ASP A 8 19.86 17.47 4.29
C ASP A 8 19.18 16.54 3.27
N SER A 9 18.51 17.14 2.28
CA SER A 9 17.90 16.47 1.12
C SER A 9 18.80 15.40 0.48
N ARG A 10 20.12 15.63 0.46
CA ARG A 10 21.12 14.65 0.04
C ARG A 10 21.09 13.39 0.91
N VAL A 11 21.18 13.57 2.23
CA VAL A 11 21.22 12.48 3.22
C VAL A 11 19.95 11.64 3.09
N ARG A 12 18.78 12.30 3.00
CA ARG A 12 17.50 11.62 2.81
C ARG A 12 17.45 10.82 1.51
N ALA A 13 17.90 11.39 0.39
CA ALA A 13 17.97 10.68 -0.88
C ALA A 13 18.90 9.45 -0.79
N ILE A 14 20.03 9.54 -0.07
CA ILE A 14 20.95 8.42 0.17
C ILE A 14 20.26 7.31 0.99
N HIS A 15 19.48 7.65 2.02
CA HIS A 15 18.72 6.67 2.79
C HIS A 15 17.70 5.93 1.92
N VAL A 16 16.90 6.67 1.13
CA VAL A 16 15.95 6.04 0.19
C VAL A 16 16.68 5.11 -0.78
N ILE A 17 17.74 5.59 -1.42
CA ILE A 17 18.53 4.77 -2.37
C ILE A 17 19.08 3.51 -1.70
N SER A 18 19.58 3.63 -0.47
CA SER A 18 20.16 2.50 0.26
C SER A 18 19.13 1.46 0.66
N ALA A 19 17.89 1.89 0.95
CA ALA A 19 16.79 0.99 1.27
C ALA A 19 16.27 0.23 0.04
N VAL A 20 16.25 0.86 -1.14
CA VAL A 20 15.52 0.33 -2.31
C VAL A 20 16.42 -0.29 -3.39
N THR A 21 17.74 -0.23 -3.23
CA THR A 21 18.69 -0.73 -4.24
C THR A 21 19.76 -1.64 -3.66
N SER A 22 20.26 -2.56 -4.49
CA SER A 22 21.38 -3.39 -4.10
C SER A 22 22.71 -2.61 -4.15
N PRO A 23 23.63 -2.77 -3.17
CA PRO A 23 24.92 -2.05 -3.18
C PRO A 23 25.75 -2.29 -4.45
N ALA A 24 25.71 -3.51 -5.00
CA ALA A 24 26.51 -3.90 -6.16
C ALA A 24 26.02 -3.28 -7.48
N ARG A 25 24.72 -2.98 -7.61
CA ARG A 25 24.11 -2.56 -8.89
C ARG A 25 23.27 -1.29 -8.79
N ARG A 26 23.30 -0.56 -7.68
CA ARG A 26 22.44 0.61 -7.42
C ARG A 26 22.34 1.61 -8.58
N PHE A 27 23.46 2.00 -9.19
CA PHE A 27 23.43 3.06 -10.20
C PHE A 27 22.75 2.59 -11.48
N LYS A 28 22.91 1.31 -11.81
CA LYS A 28 22.23 0.71 -12.95
C LYS A 28 20.74 0.57 -12.65
N GLU A 29 20.38 0.07 -11.46
CA GLU A 29 18.98 -0.06 -11.03
C GLU A 29 18.27 1.29 -10.99
N LEU A 30 18.89 2.33 -10.43
CA LEU A 30 18.35 3.68 -10.42
C LEU A 30 18.20 4.22 -11.84
N GLY A 31 19.18 3.99 -12.71
CA GLY A 31 19.10 4.38 -14.12
C GLY A 31 17.93 3.74 -14.85
N ASP A 32 17.75 2.44 -14.64
CA ASP A 32 16.69 1.65 -15.26
C ASP A 32 15.28 2.06 -14.75
N LYS A 33 15.18 2.59 -13.52
CA LYS A 33 13.90 2.91 -12.86
C LYS A 33 13.49 4.39 -12.88
N THR A 34 14.44 5.32 -12.75
CA THR A 34 14.15 6.73 -12.42
C THR A 34 14.21 7.69 -13.61
N GLU A 35 14.53 7.20 -14.82
CA GLU A 35 14.82 8.01 -16.04
C GLU A 35 16.05 8.93 -15.92
N VAL A 36 16.74 8.92 -14.77
CA VAL A 36 17.99 9.66 -14.55
C VAL A 36 19.17 8.72 -14.80
N SER A 37 20.14 9.14 -15.63
CA SER A 37 21.24 8.26 -16.04
C SER A 37 22.04 7.70 -14.84
N ALA A 38 22.54 6.47 -14.99
CA ALA A 38 23.41 5.84 -13.99
C ALA A 38 24.68 6.67 -13.68
N ALA A 39 25.19 7.41 -14.67
CA ALA A 39 26.33 8.30 -14.49
C ALA A 39 25.98 9.49 -13.58
N THR A 40 24.79 10.07 -13.74
CA THR A 40 24.27 11.15 -12.89
C THR A 40 24.13 10.67 -11.44
N TRP A 41 23.54 9.49 -11.22
CA TRP A 41 23.41 8.91 -9.89
C TRP A 41 24.75 8.64 -9.23
N ARG A 42 25.72 8.11 -9.99
CA ARG A 42 27.08 7.88 -9.50
C ARG A 42 27.77 9.19 -9.12
N SER A 43 27.61 10.24 -9.95
CA SER A 43 28.18 11.55 -9.67
C SER A 43 27.58 12.19 -8.41
N PHE A 44 26.26 12.07 -8.22
CA PHE A 44 25.59 12.55 -7.01
C PHE A 44 26.10 11.82 -5.75
N TRP A 45 26.18 10.50 -5.83
CA TRP A 45 26.57 9.65 -4.70
C TRP A 45 28.00 9.94 -4.22
N ASN A 46 28.95 10.05 -5.15
CA ASN A 46 30.38 10.15 -4.81
C ASN A 46 30.84 11.57 -4.47
N ARG A 47 30.10 12.60 -4.88
CA ARG A 47 30.52 14.00 -4.69
C ARG A 47 29.96 14.52 -3.38
N ASP A 48 30.79 14.91 -2.42
CA ASP A 48 30.33 15.56 -1.18
C ASP A 48 29.61 16.89 -1.44
N GLY A 49 28.56 17.14 -0.65
CA GLY A 49 27.72 18.35 -0.77
C GLY A 49 26.90 18.46 -2.06
N ALA A 50 26.86 17.43 -2.90
CA ALA A 50 25.96 17.37 -4.05
C ALA A 50 24.50 17.35 -3.59
N ILE A 51 23.70 18.26 -4.16
CA ILE A 51 22.26 18.39 -3.94
C ILE A 51 21.53 17.56 -5.01
N PRO A 52 20.54 16.73 -4.63
CA PRO A 52 19.75 15.98 -5.61
C PRO A 52 18.99 16.95 -6.52
N SER A 53 19.02 16.71 -7.83
CA SER A 53 18.26 17.53 -8.78
C SER A 53 16.76 17.25 -8.67
N GLY A 54 15.92 18.16 -9.18
CA GLY A 54 14.47 17.96 -9.23
C GLY A 54 14.08 16.64 -9.91
N ALA A 55 14.72 16.32 -11.04
CA ALA A 55 14.50 15.05 -11.75
C ALA A 55 14.87 13.81 -10.92
N MET A 56 15.89 13.91 -10.06
CA MET A 56 16.27 12.83 -9.15
C MET A 56 15.23 12.64 -8.04
N LEU A 57 14.77 13.73 -7.44
CA LEU A 57 13.72 13.69 -6.42
C LEU A 57 12.40 13.16 -7.00
N GLU A 58 11.99 13.64 -8.16
CA GLU A 58 10.82 13.16 -8.88
C GLU A 58 10.96 11.68 -9.26
N GLY A 59 12.14 11.27 -9.72
CA GLY A 59 12.43 9.88 -10.06
C GLY A 59 12.28 8.94 -8.85
N LEU A 60 12.82 9.33 -7.70
CA LEU A 60 12.67 8.57 -6.45
C LEU A 60 11.21 8.56 -5.97
N ALA A 61 10.57 9.73 -5.91
CA ALA A 61 9.19 9.86 -5.41
C ALA A 61 8.16 9.14 -6.29
N ARG A 62 8.41 9.04 -7.59
CA ARG A 62 7.52 8.33 -8.52
C ARG A 62 7.66 6.81 -8.41
N GLU A 63 8.89 6.32 -8.27
CA GLU A 63 9.15 4.88 -8.20
C GLU A 63 8.86 4.32 -6.81
N TRP A 64 9.10 5.11 -5.76
CA TRP A 64 8.87 4.75 -4.35
C TRP A 64 8.03 5.82 -3.64
N PRO A 65 6.73 5.92 -3.96
CA PRO A 65 5.86 6.98 -3.46
C PRO A 65 5.67 6.97 -1.93
N GLN A 66 5.84 5.82 -1.28
CA GLN A 66 5.77 5.71 0.17
C GLN A 66 6.83 6.56 0.89
N TYR A 67 7.97 6.85 0.24
CA TYR A 67 9.03 7.69 0.80
C TYR A 67 8.97 9.14 0.32
N ALA A 68 8.03 9.50 -0.57
CA ALA A 68 8.04 10.78 -1.27
C ALA A 68 7.90 11.99 -0.34
N PHE A 69 6.99 11.91 0.64
CA PHE A 69 6.78 13.00 1.61
C PHE A 69 8.03 13.21 2.46
N TRP A 70 8.54 12.14 3.07
CA TRP A 70 9.75 12.18 3.89
C TRP A 70 10.98 12.64 3.12
N LEU A 71 11.15 12.18 1.88
CA LEU A 71 12.27 12.56 1.01
C LEU A 71 12.35 14.09 0.85
N VAL A 72 11.22 14.78 0.74
CA VAL A 72 11.17 16.24 0.49
C VAL A 72 11.12 17.03 1.79
N THR A 73 10.35 16.60 2.78
CA THR A 73 10.08 17.37 4.01
C THR A 73 10.99 16.99 5.18
N GLY A 74 11.53 15.77 5.19
CA GLY A 74 12.20 15.18 6.35
C GLY A 74 11.25 14.76 7.47
N ILE A 75 9.94 14.83 7.25
CA ILE A 75 8.89 14.47 8.21
C ILE A 75 8.13 13.26 7.65
N THR A 76 7.72 12.33 8.52
CA THR A 76 6.88 11.18 8.17
C THR A 76 5.39 11.50 8.39
N ASP A 77 4.54 10.91 7.56
CA ASP A 77 3.07 10.95 7.68
C ASP A 77 2.57 9.50 7.58
N TRP A 78 2.86 8.72 8.62
CA TRP A 78 2.61 7.29 8.67
C TRP A 78 1.12 6.96 8.61
N GLU A 79 0.25 7.85 9.10
CA GLU A 79 -1.21 7.71 9.04
C GLU A 79 -1.71 7.71 7.59
N ALA A 80 -1.10 8.54 6.73
CA ALA A 80 -1.36 8.52 5.29
C ALA A 80 -0.50 7.50 4.52
N GLY A 81 0.34 6.73 5.22
CA GLY A 81 1.26 5.74 4.65
C GLY A 81 2.49 6.32 3.94
N HIS A 82 2.86 7.56 4.23
CA HIS A 82 4.17 8.11 3.87
C HIS A 82 5.14 7.93 5.01
N VAL A 83 6.15 7.09 4.82
CA VAL A 83 7.08 6.69 5.88
C VAL A 83 8.51 7.06 5.52
N ALA A 84 9.40 6.97 6.49
CA ALA A 84 10.83 7.03 6.24
C ALA A 84 11.36 5.63 5.87
N PRO A 85 12.44 5.53 5.09
CA PRO A 85 13.05 4.25 4.78
C PRO A 85 13.67 3.61 6.03
N PRO A 86 13.71 2.27 6.13
CA PRO A 86 14.19 1.55 7.32
C PRO A 86 15.68 1.76 7.64
N THR A 87 16.43 2.40 6.75
CA THR A 87 17.83 2.79 6.96
C THR A 87 18.00 4.01 7.87
N VAL A 88 16.91 4.57 8.39
CA VAL A 88 16.91 5.74 9.27
C VAL A 88 16.73 5.27 10.71
N ASP A 89 17.79 5.36 11.51
CA ASP A 89 17.80 4.86 12.89
C ASP A 89 17.19 5.83 13.92
N SER A 90 16.88 7.07 13.52
CA SER A 90 16.47 8.16 14.41
C SER A 90 14.96 8.24 14.66
N LEU A 91 14.16 7.40 14.01
CA LEU A 91 12.70 7.46 14.05
C LEU A 91 12.08 6.26 14.78
N PRO A 92 10.89 6.44 15.41
CA PRO A 92 10.12 5.34 15.95
C PRO A 92 9.79 4.29 14.88
N GLU A 93 9.79 3.00 15.26
CA GLU A 93 9.56 1.88 14.34
C GLU A 93 8.26 2.01 13.53
N ARG A 94 7.19 2.55 14.14
CA ARG A 94 5.90 2.78 13.46
C ARG A 94 5.99 3.78 12.31
N GLU A 95 6.92 4.72 12.37
CA GLU A 95 7.15 5.74 11.32
C GLU A 95 8.06 5.21 10.18
N LEU A 96 8.59 3.99 10.34
CA LEU A 96 9.41 3.28 9.35
C LEU A 96 8.64 2.16 8.62
N GLN A 97 7.52 1.70 9.19
CA GLN A 97 6.74 0.59 8.65
C GLN A 97 5.86 1.03 7.48
N GLU A 98 6.28 0.68 6.25
CA GLU A 98 5.43 0.90 5.08
C GLU A 98 4.18 0.02 5.13
N SER A 99 3.04 0.59 4.74
CA SER A 99 1.83 -0.19 4.46
C SER A 99 1.86 -0.63 2.99
N PRO A 100 1.87 -1.95 2.70
CA PRO A 100 1.80 -2.44 1.32
C PRO A 100 0.54 -1.96 0.59
N ALA A 101 -0.59 -1.84 1.30
CA ALA A 101 -1.85 -1.38 0.76
C ALA A 101 -1.77 0.10 0.30
N THR A 102 -1.17 0.96 1.12
CA THR A 102 -1.02 2.38 0.79
C THR A 102 -0.02 2.59 -0.36
N THR A 103 1.09 1.85 -0.33
CA THR A 103 2.08 1.87 -1.42
C THR A 103 1.43 1.49 -2.75
N ALA A 104 0.62 0.42 -2.76
CA ALA A 104 -0.10 -0.02 -3.95
C ALA A 104 -1.14 1.01 -4.42
N TYR A 105 -1.85 1.67 -3.48
CA TYR A 105 -2.76 2.77 -3.81
C TYR A 105 -2.04 3.91 -4.52
N PHE A 106 -0.90 4.38 -4.00
CA PHE A 106 -0.12 5.44 -4.64
C PHE A 106 0.35 5.06 -6.03
N VAL A 107 0.88 3.85 -6.18
CA VAL A 107 1.32 3.31 -7.46
C VAL A 107 0.16 3.25 -8.47
N HIS A 108 -1.02 2.79 -8.07
CA HIS A 108 -2.22 2.76 -8.91
C HIS A 108 -2.64 4.18 -9.34
N ARG A 109 -2.67 5.13 -8.41
CA ARG A 109 -2.99 6.53 -8.72
C ARG A 109 -1.98 7.16 -9.67
N LEU A 110 -0.69 6.88 -9.50
CA LEU A 110 0.35 7.36 -10.40
C LEU A 110 0.18 6.80 -11.82
N LYS A 111 -0.17 5.52 -11.99
CA LYS A 111 -0.51 4.93 -13.30
C LYS A 111 -1.71 5.63 -13.95
N ALA A 112 -2.76 5.90 -13.18
CA ALA A 112 -3.98 6.50 -13.70
C ALA A 112 -3.81 7.97 -14.11
N THR A 113 -2.93 8.70 -13.41
CA THR A 113 -2.74 10.15 -13.60
C THR A 113 -1.61 10.47 -14.58
N ASN A 114 -0.66 9.56 -14.78
CA ASN A 114 0.51 9.77 -15.61
C ASN A 114 0.73 8.54 -16.51
N PRO A 115 0.58 8.66 -17.85
CA PRO A 115 0.69 7.51 -18.77
C PRO A 115 2.12 6.98 -18.91
N LYS A 116 3.11 7.55 -18.19
CA LYS A 116 4.48 7.04 -18.19
C LYS A 116 4.51 5.65 -17.56
N PRO A 117 5.11 4.66 -18.23
CA PRO A 117 5.15 3.29 -17.72
C PRO A 117 6.06 3.20 -16.50
N LEU A 118 5.51 2.77 -15.36
CA LEU A 118 6.29 2.37 -14.19
C LEU A 118 7.26 1.24 -14.52
N SER A 119 8.29 1.04 -13.69
CA SER A 119 9.24 -0.05 -13.90
C SER A 119 8.56 -1.43 -13.92
N ALA A 120 9.22 -2.41 -14.55
CA ALA A 120 8.73 -3.78 -14.61
C ALA A 120 8.62 -4.43 -13.21
N ALA A 121 9.48 -4.04 -12.27
CA ALA A 121 9.44 -4.53 -10.88
C ALA A 121 8.19 -4.03 -10.16
N THR A 122 7.86 -2.75 -10.31
CA THR A 122 6.65 -2.15 -9.73
C THR A 122 5.38 -2.69 -10.39
N ARG A 123 5.45 -3.07 -11.67
CA ARG A 123 4.35 -3.79 -12.34
C ARG A 123 4.15 -5.20 -11.82
N ALA A 124 5.22 -5.99 -11.70
CA ALA A 124 5.16 -7.36 -11.19
C ALA A 124 4.65 -7.43 -9.74
N PHE A 125 5.05 -6.48 -8.89
CA PHE A 125 4.52 -6.36 -7.53
C PHE A 125 2.99 -6.16 -7.52
N VAL A 126 2.49 -5.27 -8.39
CA VAL A 126 1.05 -4.99 -8.53
C VAL A 126 0.26 -6.17 -9.10
N GLU A 127 0.86 -6.92 -10.04
CA GLU A 127 0.21 -8.06 -10.71
C GLU A 127 0.15 -9.32 -9.83
N SER A 128 1.02 -9.45 -8.81
CA SER A 128 1.01 -10.60 -7.90
C SER A 128 -0.11 -10.59 -6.84
N LEU A 129 -0.96 -9.56 -6.81
CA LEU A 129 -1.84 -9.28 -5.67
C LEU A 129 -3.30 -9.74 -5.87
N GLU A 130 -3.58 -11.01 -5.56
CA GLU A 130 -4.88 -11.38 -4.93
C GLU A 130 -5.11 -10.57 -3.64
N GLY A 131 -4.01 -10.12 -3.00
CA GLY A 131 -4.02 -9.20 -1.87
C GLY A 131 -4.69 -7.85 -2.14
N LEU A 132 -4.74 -7.34 -3.38
CA LEU A 132 -5.40 -6.06 -3.68
C LEU A 132 -6.92 -6.13 -3.50
N ARG A 133 -7.53 -7.28 -3.82
CA ARG A 133 -8.95 -7.52 -3.54
C ARG A 133 -9.18 -7.64 -2.04
N TYR A 134 -8.29 -8.35 -1.35
CA TYR A 134 -8.36 -8.54 0.09
C TYR A 134 -8.24 -7.21 0.85
N PHE A 135 -7.30 -6.34 0.49
CA PHE A 135 -7.12 -5.02 1.11
C PHE A 135 -8.26 -4.05 0.84
N ALA A 136 -8.83 -4.06 -0.36
CA ALA A 136 -10.02 -3.25 -0.65
C ALA A 136 -11.20 -3.68 0.24
N LEU A 137 -11.34 -4.99 0.47
CA LEU A 137 -12.35 -5.56 1.37
C LEU A 137 -12.03 -5.28 2.83
N GLU A 138 -10.76 -5.34 3.25
CA GLU A 138 -10.32 -5.06 4.62
C GLU A 138 -10.56 -3.59 4.99
N LYS A 139 -10.26 -2.66 4.07
CA LYS A 139 -10.57 -1.25 4.28
C LYS A 139 -12.08 -1.02 4.37
N GLU A 140 -12.85 -1.59 3.46
CA GLU A 140 -14.32 -1.49 3.47
C GLU A 140 -14.93 -2.12 4.73
N ALA A 141 -14.38 -3.24 5.21
CA ALA A 141 -14.75 -3.88 6.46
C ALA A 141 -14.42 -2.99 7.66
N THR A 142 -13.22 -2.42 7.70
CA THR A 142 -12.80 -1.51 8.77
C THR A 142 -13.68 -0.25 8.82
N ASP A 143 -13.98 0.33 7.66
CA ASP A 143 -14.86 1.49 7.55
C ASP A 143 -16.31 1.12 7.97
N ALA A 144 -16.81 -0.06 7.57
CA ALA A 144 -18.12 -0.55 7.97
C ALA A 144 -18.24 -0.82 9.48
N LEU A 145 -17.14 -1.17 10.14
CA LEU A 145 -17.05 -1.34 11.59
C LEU A 145 -16.88 -0.01 12.35
N GLY A 146 -16.85 1.14 11.66
CA GLY A 146 -16.72 2.46 12.28
C GLY A 146 -15.28 2.97 12.38
N GLY A 147 -14.36 2.39 11.61
CA GLY A 147 -12.96 2.78 11.53
C GLY A 147 -12.06 2.08 12.54
N PRO A 148 -10.74 2.33 12.48
CA PRO A 148 -9.73 1.60 13.25
C PRO A 148 -9.87 1.78 14.77
N ALA A 149 -10.36 2.94 15.22
CA ALA A 149 -10.59 3.21 16.64
C ALA A 149 -11.79 2.44 17.21
N ALA A 150 -12.84 2.23 16.39
CA ALA A 150 -13.99 1.41 16.78
C ALA A 150 -13.63 -0.08 16.77
N LEU A 151 -12.84 -0.51 15.78
CA LEU A 151 -12.27 -1.86 15.70
C LEU A 151 -11.46 -2.21 16.96
N ALA A 152 -10.59 -1.29 17.42
CA ALA A 152 -9.78 -1.51 18.62
C ALA A 152 -10.64 -1.71 19.87
N LYS A 153 -11.70 -0.91 20.05
CA LYS A 153 -12.65 -1.06 21.18
C LYS A 153 -13.41 -2.38 21.11
N LEU A 154 -13.91 -2.73 19.92
CA LEU A 154 -14.60 -4.00 19.69
C LEU A 154 -13.69 -5.19 19.99
N ARG A 155 -12.41 -5.11 19.61
CA ARG A 155 -11.41 -6.12 19.93
C ARG A 155 -11.21 -6.27 21.44
N ASP A 156 -11.08 -5.15 22.16
CA ASP A 156 -10.93 -5.16 23.61
C ASP A 156 -12.16 -5.76 24.30
N GLU A 157 -13.37 -5.42 23.85
CA GLU A 157 -14.64 -6.01 24.33
C GLU A 157 -14.70 -7.52 24.07
N LEU A 158 -14.32 -7.97 22.87
CA LEU A 158 -14.32 -9.40 22.50
C LEU A 158 -13.26 -10.20 23.28
N ILE A 159 -12.13 -9.58 23.65
CA ILE A 159 -11.13 -10.18 24.53
C ILE A 159 -11.66 -10.24 25.97
N GLU A 160 -12.31 -9.18 26.46
CA GLU A 160 -12.92 -9.14 27.80
C GLU A 160 -14.01 -10.20 27.98
N HIS A 161 -14.80 -10.44 26.94
CA HIS A 161 -15.82 -11.50 26.91
C HIS A 161 -15.25 -12.91 26.65
N GLY A 162 -13.93 -13.06 26.47
CA GLY A 162 -13.27 -14.35 26.26
C GLY A 162 -13.55 -15.00 24.90
N ILE A 163 -14.06 -14.23 23.94
CA ILE A 163 -14.35 -14.68 22.57
C ILE A 163 -13.05 -14.72 21.76
N LEU A 164 -12.18 -13.73 21.95
CA LEU A 164 -10.84 -13.71 21.37
C LEU A 164 -9.80 -14.01 22.46
N GLN A 165 -8.81 -14.84 22.12
CA GLN A 165 -7.64 -14.99 22.98
C GLN A 165 -6.79 -13.72 22.87
N LYS A 166 -6.40 -13.14 24.00
CA LYS A 166 -5.37 -12.11 24.04
C LYS A 166 -4.11 -12.73 23.45
N THR A 167 -3.75 -12.33 22.23
CA THR A 167 -2.50 -12.76 21.60
C THR A 167 -1.38 -12.32 22.54
N VAL A 168 -0.77 -13.29 23.23
CA VAL A 168 0.42 -13.07 24.04
C VAL A 168 1.41 -12.32 23.15
N ASP A 169 2.02 -11.26 23.66
CA ASP A 169 3.14 -10.52 23.06
C ASP A 169 4.28 -11.50 22.74
N LYS A 170 4.13 -12.29 21.68
CA LYS A 170 5.16 -13.14 21.13
C LYS A 170 6.00 -12.19 20.29
N PRO A 171 7.29 -11.99 20.61
CA PRO A 171 8.14 -11.17 19.77
C PRO A 171 8.08 -11.74 18.35
N LEU A 172 7.69 -10.90 17.38
CA LEU A 172 7.64 -11.26 15.97
C LEU A 172 9.05 -11.70 15.58
N LYS A 173 9.24 -13.01 15.41
CA LYS A 173 10.50 -13.54 14.90
C LYS A 173 10.54 -13.22 13.42
N LEU A 174 11.69 -12.74 12.94
CA LEU A 174 11.88 -12.45 11.51
C LEU A 174 11.47 -13.64 10.62
N GLU A 175 11.68 -14.86 11.13
CA GLU A 175 11.32 -16.15 10.52
C GLU A 175 9.83 -16.29 10.17
N SER A 176 8.91 -15.68 10.93
CA SER A 176 7.46 -15.77 10.70
C SER A 176 6.93 -14.78 9.66
N LEU A 177 7.77 -13.84 9.18
CA LEU A 177 7.43 -12.93 8.08
C LEU A 177 7.62 -13.56 6.69
N TRP A 178 8.22 -14.75 6.63
CA TRP A 178 8.50 -15.50 5.39
C TRP A 178 7.66 -16.76 5.24
N THR A 179 6.81 -17.07 6.23
CA THR A 179 5.79 -18.10 6.12
C THR A 179 4.52 -17.47 5.55
N ASP A 180 3.94 -18.10 4.51
CA ASP A 180 2.69 -17.70 3.84
C ASP A 180 1.43 -17.76 4.75
N GLU A 181 1.59 -17.81 6.08
CA GLU A 181 0.47 -17.70 7.01
C GLU A 181 0.19 -16.21 7.26
N PRO A 182 -0.85 -15.61 6.64
CA PRO A 182 -1.31 -14.30 7.07
C PRO A 182 -1.72 -14.42 8.53
N VAL A 183 -1.12 -13.61 9.39
CA VAL A 183 -1.66 -13.37 10.73
C VAL A 183 -2.90 -12.49 10.54
N ALA A 184 -3.96 -13.12 10.08
CA ALA A 184 -5.20 -12.45 9.74
C ALA A 184 -5.98 -12.13 11.02
N ASP A 185 -6.50 -10.91 11.11
CA ASP A 185 -7.34 -10.50 12.23
C ASP A 185 -8.71 -11.17 12.10
N PRO A 186 -9.12 -12.03 13.05
CA PRO A 186 -10.38 -12.77 12.96
C PRO A 186 -11.62 -11.87 12.94
N VAL A 187 -11.54 -10.64 13.47
CA VAL A 187 -12.63 -9.66 13.41
C VAL A 187 -12.77 -9.10 11.99
N ILE A 188 -11.65 -8.77 11.36
CA ILE A 188 -11.60 -8.25 10.00
C ILE A 188 -11.99 -9.34 9.00
N GLU A 189 -11.49 -10.57 9.15
CA GLU A 189 -11.87 -11.70 8.29
C GLU A 189 -13.38 -11.93 8.30
N ARG A 190 -14.00 -11.93 9.48
CA ARG A 190 -15.44 -12.16 9.58
C ARG A 190 -16.27 -11.03 8.96
N ALA A 191 -15.79 -9.79 9.05
CA ALA A 191 -16.41 -8.65 8.40
C ALA A 191 -16.25 -8.69 6.86
N ILE A 192 -15.08 -9.12 6.36
CA ILE A 192 -14.85 -9.37 4.93
C ILE A 192 -15.80 -10.46 4.41
N GLU A 193 -15.94 -11.57 5.12
CA GLU A 193 -16.87 -12.65 4.76
C GLU A 193 -18.32 -12.16 4.65
N ALA A 194 -18.77 -11.34 5.62
CA ALA A 194 -20.12 -10.78 5.62
C ALA A 194 -20.35 -9.85 4.42
N LEU A 195 -19.39 -8.99 4.09
CA LEU A 195 -19.45 -8.09 2.92
C LEU A 195 -19.50 -8.86 1.61
N LEU A 196 -18.70 -9.91 1.48
CA LEU A 196 -18.70 -10.77 0.30
C LEU A 196 -20.04 -11.47 0.11
N HIS A 197 -20.61 -12.01 1.19
CA HIS A 197 -21.92 -12.65 1.17
C HIS A 197 -23.03 -11.67 0.77
N GLU A 198 -23.03 -10.45 1.31
CA GLU A 198 -24.02 -9.43 0.95
C GLU A 198 -23.92 -9.01 -0.53
N ARG A 199 -22.70 -8.85 -1.05
CA ARG A 199 -22.48 -8.56 -2.47
C ARG A 199 -22.99 -9.66 -3.36
N GLN A 200 -22.77 -10.92 -3.00
CA GLN A 200 -23.27 -12.05 -3.75
C GLN A 200 -24.80 -12.06 -3.81
N GLN A 201 -25.47 -11.85 -2.67
CA GLN A 201 -26.94 -11.74 -2.63
C GLN A 201 -27.49 -10.59 -3.49
N ARG A 202 -26.80 -9.43 -3.49
CA ARG A 202 -27.19 -8.29 -4.35
C ARG A 202 -27.04 -8.64 -5.84
N SER A 203 -25.99 -9.35 -6.20
CA SER A 203 -25.76 -9.79 -7.59
C SER A 203 -26.80 -10.80 -8.07
N GLU A 204 -27.21 -11.74 -7.22
CA GLU A 204 -28.24 -12.73 -7.51
C GLU A 204 -29.60 -12.05 -7.73
N LYS A 205 -29.98 -11.11 -6.85
CA LYS A 205 -31.22 -10.33 -6.98
C LYS A 205 -31.24 -9.47 -8.26
N GLN A 206 -30.09 -8.90 -8.66
CA GLN A 206 -29.99 -8.17 -9.93
C GLN A 206 -30.13 -9.10 -11.14
N LEU A 207 -29.59 -10.32 -11.07
CA LEU A 207 -29.73 -11.30 -12.12
C LEU A 207 -31.20 -11.71 -12.29
N GLU A 208 -31.90 -11.98 -11.19
CA GLU A 208 -33.32 -12.34 -11.18
C GLU A 208 -34.20 -11.22 -11.76
N SER A 209 -33.94 -9.96 -11.40
CA SER A 209 -34.71 -8.83 -11.95
C SER A 209 -34.51 -8.63 -13.44
N LEU A 210 -33.28 -8.82 -13.94
CA LEU A 210 -32.99 -8.78 -15.38
C LEU A 210 -33.64 -9.95 -16.13
N GLN A 211 -33.68 -11.14 -15.53
CA GLN A 211 -34.36 -12.29 -16.11
C GLN A 211 -35.88 -12.06 -16.20
N LEU A 212 -36.48 -11.47 -15.16
CA LEU A 212 -37.90 -11.11 -15.15
C LEU A 212 -38.22 -10.09 -16.25
N GLN A 213 -37.44 -9.01 -16.35
CA GLN A 213 -37.59 -7.99 -17.40
C GLN A 213 -37.49 -8.59 -18.79
N ARG A 214 -36.52 -9.49 -19.00
CA ARG A 214 -36.36 -10.17 -20.29
C ARG A 214 -37.52 -11.10 -20.60
N ALA A 215 -38.09 -11.77 -19.61
CA ALA A 215 -39.27 -12.62 -19.79
C ALA A 215 -40.52 -11.80 -20.14
N GLU A 216 -40.71 -10.65 -19.49
CA GLU A 216 -41.77 -9.69 -19.78
C GLU A 216 -41.64 -9.10 -21.19
N GLU A 217 -40.43 -8.74 -21.62
CA GLU A 217 -40.16 -8.24 -22.97
C GLU A 217 -40.43 -9.30 -24.06
N LEU A 218 -40.12 -10.57 -23.78
CA LEU A 218 -40.43 -11.66 -24.69
C LEU A 218 -41.93 -11.97 -24.76
N ALA A 219 -42.66 -11.77 -23.65
CA ALA A 219 -44.11 -11.93 -23.60
C ALA A 219 -44.82 -10.81 -24.39
N SER A 220 -44.41 -9.55 -24.23
CA SER A 220 -45.00 -8.41 -24.97
C SER A 220 -44.78 -8.50 -26.49
N ARG A 221 -43.60 -8.95 -26.93
CA ARG A 221 -43.32 -9.20 -28.35
C ARG A 221 -44.12 -10.35 -28.97
N ARG A 222 -44.62 -11.29 -28.16
CA ARG A 222 -45.49 -12.38 -28.62
C ARG A 222 -46.93 -11.92 -28.79
N THR A 223 -47.41 -11.02 -27.93
CA THR A 223 -48.75 -10.42 -28.04
C THR A 223 -48.86 -9.42 -29.19
N ASP A 224 -47.80 -8.69 -29.54
CA ASP A 224 -47.80 -7.74 -30.68
C ASP A 224 -47.77 -8.42 -32.06
N ARG A 225 -47.60 -9.75 -32.12
CA ARG A 225 -47.54 -10.54 -33.36
C ARG A 225 -48.82 -11.35 -33.65
N GLN A 226 -49.82 -11.31 -32.77
CA GLN A 226 -51.14 -11.91 -32.98
C GLN A 226 -52.15 -10.83 -33.40
#